data_AF-A0A268BT56-F1
#
_entry.id   AF-A0A268BT56-F1
#
_cell.length_a   1.000
_cell.length_b   1.000
_cell.length_c   1.000
_cell.angle_alpha   90.00
_cell.angle_beta   90.00
_cell.angle_gamma   90.00
#
_symmetry.space_group_name_H-M   'P 1'
#
loop_
_entity.id
_entity.type
_entity.pdbx_description
1 polymer ?
#
loop_
_entity_poly.entity_id
_entity_poly.type
_entity_poly.pdbx_seq_one_letter_code
_entity_poly.pdbx_strand_id
1 'polypeptide(L)'
;MATIQELYSDFSVDHWFDLEPWDVHYINFEPNIIYAAHKIGDVYYAFSNGRSYLSDFDCEDFGQLISQNDDTHLRYIRSKFLKSALSFYNYAIDLSWQVIWFYLGDNSFLFMEKSKYYQKYSGLCTFTSLLEVVGLRGREDFRQHLLAFNNDPLTLEVRKLYNYVKHRGSLYTKNLGEQYNSMMMGYVNGSLEYTPQMITREVFDLDQWKEKLIEFDQLFFHYFEDLIHLILPNNYQNNQYDFGLSLNYSRRRLEFIQNDMEDYERRFNENFSG
;
A
#
# COMPACT_ATOMS: atom_id res chain seq x y z
N MET A 1 -15.85 10.81 15.76
CA MET A 1 -15.14 9.96 14.79
C MET A 1 -15.66 10.31 13.43
N ALA A 2 -14.79 10.36 12.43
CA ALA A 2 -15.23 10.64 11.07
C ALA A 2 -16.09 9.49 10.53
N THR A 3 -17.06 9.81 9.70
CA THR A 3 -17.82 8.80 8.93
C THR A 3 -17.07 8.43 7.66
N ILE A 4 -17.42 7.30 7.05
CA ILE A 4 -16.82 6.91 5.76
C ILE A 4 -17.10 7.95 4.68
N GLN A 5 -18.27 8.58 4.71
CA GLN A 5 -18.63 9.63 3.75
C GLN A 5 -17.72 10.87 3.88
N GLU A 6 -17.33 11.22 5.11
CA GLU A 6 -16.39 12.32 5.37
C GLU A 6 -14.99 12.01 4.84
N LEU A 7 -14.60 10.75 4.67
CA LEU A 7 -13.33 10.39 4.00
C LEU A 7 -13.32 10.83 2.54
N TYR A 8 -14.47 10.79 1.86
CA TYR A 8 -14.57 11.21 0.46
C TYR A 8 -14.65 12.74 0.30
N SER A 9 -15.15 13.48 1.29
CA SER A 9 -15.22 14.94 1.23
C SER A 9 -13.98 15.63 1.78
N ASP A 10 -13.52 15.21 2.96
CA ASP A 10 -12.51 15.93 3.75
C ASP A 10 -11.09 15.41 3.48
N PHE A 11 -11.00 14.17 2.99
CA PHE A 11 -9.75 13.46 2.69
C PHE A 11 -9.76 12.94 1.24
N SER A 12 -10.25 13.75 0.30
CA SER A 12 -10.32 13.38 -1.12
C SER A 12 -8.91 13.09 -1.66
N VAL A 13 -8.83 12.04 -2.47
CA VAL A 13 -7.59 11.56 -3.10
C VAL A 13 -7.66 11.58 -4.62
N ASP A 14 -8.70 12.21 -5.19
CA ASP A 14 -8.91 12.26 -6.63
C ASP A 14 -7.72 12.93 -7.33
N HIS A 15 -7.08 13.91 -6.69
CA HIS A 15 -5.89 14.57 -7.23
C HIS A 15 -4.67 13.64 -7.31
N TRP A 16 -4.61 12.52 -6.58
CA TRP A 16 -3.52 11.55 -6.74
C TRP A 16 -3.55 10.87 -8.10
N PHE A 17 -4.76 10.65 -8.65
CA PHE A 17 -4.94 10.12 -9.99
C PHE A 17 -4.39 11.08 -11.05
N ASP A 18 -4.58 12.38 -10.85
CA ASP A 18 -4.08 13.43 -11.75
C ASP A 18 -2.54 13.56 -11.76
N LEU A 19 -1.85 12.82 -10.89
CA LEU A 19 -0.39 12.74 -10.86
C LEU A 19 0.17 11.60 -11.73
N GLU A 20 -0.68 10.78 -12.35
CA GLU A 20 -0.20 9.72 -13.25
C GLU A 20 0.48 10.34 -14.49
N PRO A 21 1.73 9.95 -14.81
CA PRO A 21 2.53 10.65 -15.81
C PRO A 21 2.05 10.37 -17.24
N TRP A 22 1.71 11.44 -17.95
CA TRP A 22 1.47 11.46 -19.40
C TRP A 22 2.71 11.90 -20.19
N ASP A 23 2.67 11.82 -21.52
CA ASP A 23 3.77 12.12 -22.45
C ASP A 23 4.55 13.41 -22.12
N VAL A 24 3.83 14.48 -21.77
CA VAL A 24 4.43 15.78 -21.41
C VAL A 24 5.32 15.71 -20.17
N HIS A 25 4.99 14.87 -19.20
CA HIS A 25 5.79 14.68 -17.99
C HIS A 25 7.11 14.00 -18.33
N TYR A 26 7.07 12.97 -19.17
CA TYR A 26 8.29 12.27 -19.61
C TYR A 26 9.30 13.21 -20.28
N ILE A 27 8.81 14.22 -20.98
CA ILE A 27 9.65 15.23 -21.65
C ILE A 27 10.24 16.22 -20.64
N ASN A 28 9.46 16.57 -19.61
CA ASN A 28 9.77 17.69 -18.70
C ASN A 28 10.49 17.27 -17.41
N PHE A 29 10.43 16.00 -17.00
CA PHE A 29 10.98 15.52 -15.74
C PHE A 29 11.97 14.38 -15.91
N GLU A 30 12.86 14.25 -14.93
CA GLU A 30 13.85 13.18 -14.88
C GLU A 30 13.19 11.81 -14.63
N PRO A 31 13.81 10.70 -15.09
CA PRO A 31 13.23 9.37 -15.01
C PRO A 31 12.76 8.94 -13.62
N ASN A 32 13.51 9.25 -12.56
CA ASN A 32 13.17 8.88 -11.19
C ASN A 32 11.85 9.53 -10.70
N ILE A 33 11.57 10.77 -11.12
CA ILE A 33 10.31 11.47 -10.83
C ILE A 33 9.16 10.75 -11.56
N ILE A 34 9.37 10.37 -12.82
CA ILE A 34 8.36 9.64 -13.60
C ILE A 34 8.06 8.27 -13.00
N TYR A 35 9.08 7.54 -12.55
CA TYR A 35 8.90 6.25 -11.89
C TYR A 35 8.16 6.39 -10.57
N ALA A 36 8.50 7.40 -9.76
CA ALA A 36 7.80 7.68 -8.52
C ALA A 36 6.33 8.07 -8.77
N ALA A 37 6.05 8.89 -9.79
CA ALA A 37 4.70 9.28 -10.17
C ALA A 37 3.83 8.10 -10.63
N HIS A 38 4.38 7.16 -11.40
CA HIS A 38 3.70 5.89 -11.69
C HIS A 38 3.34 5.12 -10.42
N LYS A 39 4.26 5.08 -9.43
CA LYS A 39 3.98 4.46 -8.14
C LYS A 39 2.96 5.21 -7.30
N ILE A 40 2.85 6.53 -7.45
CA ILE A 40 1.76 7.31 -6.83
C ILE A 40 0.41 6.86 -7.40
N GLY A 41 0.32 6.62 -8.72
CA GLY A 41 -0.86 6.01 -9.35
C GLY A 41 -1.17 4.62 -8.77
N ASP A 42 -0.17 3.74 -8.63
CA ASP A 42 -0.35 2.42 -7.99
C ASP A 42 -0.91 2.55 -6.56
N VAL A 43 -0.38 3.50 -5.76
CA VAL A 43 -0.87 3.78 -4.41
C VAL A 43 -2.31 4.27 -4.44
N TYR A 44 -2.65 5.20 -5.33
CA TYR A 44 -4.02 5.69 -5.51
C TYR A 44 -5.01 4.53 -5.74
N TYR A 45 -4.72 3.64 -6.69
CA TYR A 45 -5.61 2.51 -6.94
C TYR A 45 -5.71 1.57 -5.74
N ALA A 46 -4.61 1.26 -5.06
CA ALA A 46 -4.63 0.40 -3.89
C ALA A 46 -5.45 1.03 -2.75
N PHE A 47 -5.19 2.30 -2.46
CA PHE A 47 -5.84 3.05 -1.40
C PHE A 47 -7.33 3.27 -1.67
N SER A 48 -7.70 3.70 -2.88
CA SER A 48 -9.09 3.89 -3.30
C SER A 48 -9.90 2.59 -3.30
N ASN A 49 -9.29 1.45 -3.66
CA ASN A 49 -9.92 0.14 -3.49
C ASN A 49 -10.14 -0.18 -2.00
N GLY A 50 -9.16 0.13 -1.14
CA GLY A 50 -9.29 -0.02 0.31
C GLY A 50 -10.47 0.76 0.87
N ARG A 51 -10.57 2.03 0.49
CA ARG A 51 -11.66 2.94 0.89
C ARG A 51 -13.02 2.52 0.31
N SER A 52 -13.06 2.05 -0.93
CA SER A 52 -14.29 1.52 -1.54
C SER A 52 -14.80 0.31 -0.77
N TYR A 53 -13.94 -0.66 -0.44
CA TYR A 53 -14.36 -1.80 0.38
C TYR A 53 -14.77 -1.41 1.79
N LEU A 54 -14.13 -0.38 2.36
CA LEU A 54 -14.59 0.17 3.64
C LEU A 54 -16.00 0.77 3.49
N SER A 55 -16.30 1.49 2.41
CA SER A 55 -17.65 2.00 2.11
C SER A 55 -18.67 0.88 1.88
N ASP A 56 -18.30 -0.18 1.16
CA ASP A 56 -19.19 -1.32 0.90
C ASP A 56 -19.62 -2.05 2.18
N PHE A 57 -18.82 -1.96 3.26
CA PHE A 57 -19.20 -2.47 4.58
C PHE A 57 -20.50 -1.84 5.10
N ASP A 58 -20.67 -0.53 4.89
CA ASP A 58 -21.83 0.25 5.34
C ASP A 58 -23.03 0.16 4.39
N CYS A 59 -22.89 -0.56 3.27
CA CYS A 59 -24.03 -0.79 2.39
C CYS A 59 -25.14 -1.55 3.14
N GLU A 60 -26.38 -1.11 2.91
CA GLU A 60 -27.58 -1.71 3.49
C GLU A 60 -28.25 -2.72 2.54
N ASP A 61 -28.09 -2.53 1.23
CA ASP A 61 -28.71 -3.37 0.20
C ASP A 61 -27.66 -4.09 -0.67
N PHE A 62 -27.57 -5.40 -0.48
CA PHE A 62 -26.70 -6.28 -1.26
C PHE A 62 -27.44 -7.06 -2.35
N GLY A 63 -28.69 -6.68 -2.64
CA GLY A 63 -29.53 -7.29 -3.67
C GLY A 63 -29.70 -8.80 -3.47
N GLN A 64 -29.43 -9.58 -4.51
CA GLN A 64 -29.64 -11.04 -4.49
C GLN A 64 -28.59 -11.82 -3.68
N LEU A 65 -27.54 -11.16 -3.17
CA LEU A 65 -26.49 -11.84 -2.41
C LEU A 65 -26.93 -12.23 -1.00
N ILE A 66 -27.95 -11.55 -0.44
CA ILE A 66 -28.38 -11.74 0.95
C ILE A 66 -29.91 -11.75 1.01
N SER A 67 -30.47 -12.76 1.67
CA SER A 67 -31.92 -12.80 1.91
C SER A 67 -32.32 -11.74 2.94
N GLN A 68 -33.57 -11.24 2.86
CA GLN A 68 -34.09 -10.32 3.88
C GLN A 68 -33.96 -10.92 5.29
N ASN A 69 -33.49 -10.13 6.24
CA ASN A 69 -33.28 -10.49 7.65
C ASN A 69 -32.25 -11.61 7.91
N ASP A 70 -31.27 -11.80 7.00
CA ASP A 70 -30.18 -12.75 7.19
C ASP A 70 -28.91 -12.11 7.78
N ASP A 71 -28.94 -11.91 9.10
CA ASP A 71 -27.84 -11.28 9.85
C ASP A 71 -26.51 -12.05 9.74
N THR A 72 -26.56 -13.36 9.55
CA THR A 72 -25.36 -14.20 9.45
C THR A 72 -24.64 -13.95 8.14
N HIS A 73 -25.36 -14.00 7.02
CA HIS A 73 -24.78 -13.72 5.71
C HIS A 73 -24.39 -12.23 5.57
N LEU A 74 -25.15 -11.32 6.18
CA LEU A 74 -24.77 -9.91 6.30
C LEU A 74 -23.44 -9.70 7.03
N ARG A 75 -23.26 -10.33 8.20
CA ARG A 75 -21.98 -10.27 8.92
C ARG A 75 -20.85 -10.93 8.13
N TYR A 76 -21.13 -12.03 7.45
CA TYR A 76 -20.13 -12.70 6.62
C TYR A 76 -19.63 -11.79 5.49
N ILE A 77 -20.54 -11.17 4.72
CA ILE A 77 -20.17 -10.29 3.60
C ILE A 77 -19.44 -9.05 4.10
N ARG A 78 -19.93 -8.41 5.17
CA ARG A 78 -19.27 -7.27 5.80
C ARG A 78 -17.86 -7.61 6.26
N SER A 79 -17.67 -8.82 6.81
CA SER A 79 -16.34 -9.29 7.17
C SER A 79 -15.40 -9.46 5.97
N LYS A 80 -15.92 -9.78 4.77
CA LYS A 80 -15.12 -9.88 3.55
C LYS A 80 -14.69 -8.50 3.06
N PHE A 81 -15.59 -7.54 3.06
CA PHE A 81 -15.27 -6.16 2.71
C PHE A 81 -14.21 -5.58 3.63
N LEU A 82 -14.38 -5.69 4.95
CA LEU A 82 -13.42 -5.14 5.91
C LEU A 82 -12.04 -5.82 5.86
N LYS A 83 -11.99 -7.14 5.60
CA LYS A 83 -10.72 -7.85 5.35
C LYS A 83 -10.05 -7.43 4.04
N SER A 84 -10.85 -7.09 3.02
CA SER A 84 -10.34 -6.60 1.73
C SER A 84 -9.79 -5.20 1.89
N ALA A 85 -10.51 -4.30 2.58
CA ALA A 85 -10.03 -2.97 2.96
C ALA A 85 -8.69 -3.05 3.70
N LEU A 86 -8.59 -3.89 4.74
CA LEU A 86 -7.34 -4.16 5.46
C LEU A 86 -6.18 -4.55 4.53
N SER A 87 -6.45 -5.45 3.57
CA SER A 87 -5.42 -5.93 2.64
C SER A 87 -4.97 -4.84 1.67
N PHE A 88 -5.91 -4.09 1.10
CA PHE A 88 -5.62 -3.00 0.17
C PHE A 88 -4.88 -1.82 0.82
N TYR A 89 -5.25 -1.47 2.05
CA TYR A 89 -4.47 -0.51 2.84
C TYR A 89 -3.03 -1.00 3.10
N ASN A 90 -2.84 -2.30 3.36
CA ASN A 90 -1.49 -2.85 3.49
C ASN A 90 -0.70 -2.82 2.16
N TYR A 91 -1.36 -3.05 1.03
CA TYR A 91 -0.73 -2.87 -0.28
C TYR A 91 -0.34 -1.41 -0.50
N ALA A 92 -1.18 -0.45 -0.12
CA ALA A 92 -0.86 0.97 -0.21
C ALA A 92 0.39 1.34 0.63
N ILE A 93 0.56 0.75 1.81
CA ILE A 93 1.80 0.90 2.61
C ILE A 93 3.02 0.42 1.82
N ASP A 94 3.01 -0.82 1.33
CA ASP A 94 4.17 -1.39 0.63
C ASP A 94 4.45 -0.64 -0.69
N LEU A 95 3.41 -0.17 -1.38
CA LEU A 95 3.53 0.66 -2.59
C LEU A 95 4.06 2.07 -2.29
N SER A 96 3.68 2.69 -1.17
CA SER A 96 4.21 3.99 -0.76
C SER A 96 5.73 3.96 -0.55
N TRP A 97 6.25 2.83 -0.06
CA TRP A 97 7.69 2.61 0.05
C TRP A 97 8.35 2.55 -1.33
N GLN A 98 7.67 1.93 -2.31
CA GLN A 98 8.15 1.88 -3.68
C GLN A 98 8.22 3.27 -4.32
N VAL A 99 7.32 4.20 -3.98
CA VAL A 99 7.40 5.60 -4.46
C VAL A 99 8.77 6.21 -4.11
N ILE A 100 9.18 6.10 -2.84
CA ILE A 100 10.48 6.63 -2.37
C ILE A 100 11.64 5.84 -2.97
N TRP A 101 11.49 4.52 -3.05
CA TRP A 101 12.49 3.61 -3.63
C TRP A 101 12.85 3.99 -5.07
N PHE A 102 11.83 4.26 -5.90
CA PHE A 102 12.03 4.69 -7.28
C PHE A 102 12.56 6.13 -7.37
N TYR A 103 12.10 7.03 -6.50
CA TYR A 103 12.57 8.41 -6.46
C TYR A 103 14.07 8.52 -6.11
N LEU A 104 14.53 7.77 -5.11
CA LEU A 104 15.93 7.78 -4.64
C LEU A 104 16.84 6.79 -5.38
N GLY A 105 16.23 5.93 -6.19
CA GLY A 105 16.85 4.81 -6.88
C GLY A 105 17.58 5.20 -8.16
N ASP A 106 17.27 4.47 -9.23
CA ASP A 106 17.86 4.67 -10.55
C ASP A 106 17.23 5.86 -11.28
N ASN A 107 18.06 6.74 -11.85
CA ASN A 107 17.62 7.89 -12.65
C ASN A 107 18.00 7.76 -14.13
N SER A 108 18.18 6.54 -14.62
CA SER A 108 18.41 6.25 -16.03
C SER A 108 17.10 5.94 -16.76
N PHE A 109 17.16 5.72 -18.08
CA PHE A 109 16.00 5.29 -18.86
C PHE A 109 15.78 3.77 -18.86
N LEU A 110 16.57 2.99 -18.10
CA LEU A 110 16.57 1.52 -18.14
C LEU A 110 15.16 0.93 -17.98
N PHE A 111 14.39 1.43 -17.01
CA PHE A 111 13.07 0.89 -16.73
C PHE A 111 12.02 1.26 -17.77
N MET A 112 12.20 2.37 -18.49
CA MET A 112 11.33 2.77 -19.60
C MET A 112 11.61 1.94 -20.86
N GLU A 113 12.87 1.55 -21.08
CA GLU A 113 13.27 0.71 -22.21
C GLU A 113 12.97 -0.77 -21.96
N LYS A 114 13.11 -1.22 -20.72
CA LYS A 114 12.99 -2.63 -20.36
C LYS A 114 12.16 -2.81 -19.09
N SER A 115 10.85 -2.88 -19.27
CA SER A 115 9.85 -3.03 -18.19
C SER A 115 10.10 -4.20 -17.23
N LYS A 116 10.75 -5.28 -17.68
CA LYS A 116 11.15 -6.40 -16.80
C LYS A 116 12.03 -5.96 -15.63
N TYR A 117 12.90 -4.96 -15.84
CA TYR A 117 13.79 -4.45 -14.79
C TYR A 117 13.03 -3.58 -13.80
N TYR A 118 12.00 -2.85 -14.26
CA TYR A 118 11.09 -2.13 -13.37
C TYR A 118 10.41 -3.09 -12.38
N GLN A 119 9.83 -4.19 -12.89
CA GLN A 119 9.17 -5.20 -12.05
C GLN A 119 10.15 -5.86 -11.07
N LYS A 120 11.34 -6.25 -11.55
CA LYS A 120 12.38 -6.84 -10.71
C LYS A 120 12.82 -5.86 -9.61
N TYR A 121 13.07 -4.60 -9.96
CA TYR A 121 13.49 -3.57 -9.00
C TYR A 121 12.43 -3.26 -7.95
N SER A 122 11.15 -3.23 -8.37
CA SER A 122 10.00 -3.09 -7.48
C SER A 122 9.95 -4.20 -6.42
N GLY A 123 10.26 -5.44 -6.80
CA GLY A 123 10.25 -6.60 -5.90
C GLY A 123 11.37 -6.62 -4.85
N LEU A 124 12.38 -5.76 -4.98
CA LEU A 124 13.50 -5.64 -4.04
C LEU A 124 13.25 -4.60 -2.94
N CYS A 125 12.17 -3.83 -3.07
CA CYS A 125 11.78 -2.84 -2.09
C CYS A 125 11.21 -3.53 -0.86
N THR A 126 11.90 -3.39 0.27
CA THR A 126 11.44 -3.73 1.61
C THR A 126 11.67 -2.51 2.50
N PHE A 127 11.00 -2.43 3.64
CA PHE A 127 11.23 -1.32 4.57
C PHE A 127 12.72 -1.20 4.97
N THR A 128 13.39 -2.33 5.22
CA THR A 128 14.82 -2.36 5.57
C THR A 128 15.69 -1.83 4.43
N SER A 129 15.55 -2.38 3.21
CA SER A 129 16.34 -1.93 2.07
C SER A 129 16.05 -0.46 1.72
N LEU A 130 14.80 -0.01 1.89
CA LEU A 130 14.45 1.40 1.72
C LEU A 130 15.19 2.29 2.72
N LEU A 131 15.21 1.95 4.01
CA LEU A 131 15.94 2.72 5.02
C LEU A 131 17.45 2.77 4.75
N GLU A 132 18.03 1.71 4.20
CA GLU A 132 19.43 1.69 3.74
C GLU A 132 19.64 2.69 2.60
N VAL A 133 18.79 2.67 1.57
CA VAL A 133 18.87 3.62 0.44
C VAL A 133 18.70 5.06 0.93
N VAL A 134 17.71 5.33 1.77
CA VAL A 134 17.49 6.64 2.37
C VAL A 134 18.73 7.12 3.13
N GLY A 135 19.36 6.23 3.92
CA GLY A 135 20.59 6.52 4.65
C GLY A 135 21.78 6.80 3.73
N LEU A 136 21.98 6.00 2.68
CA LEU A 136 23.04 6.20 1.68
C LEU A 136 22.88 7.50 0.90
N ARG A 137 21.64 7.95 0.68
CA ARG A 137 21.33 9.24 0.02
C ARG A 137 21.33 10.42 0.98
N GLY A 138 21.54 10.21 2.29
CA GLY A 138 21.56 11.28 3.30
C GLY A 138 20.23 12.02 3.45
N ARG A 139 19.09 11.35 3.17
CA ARG A 139 17.76 11.96 3.19
C ARG A 139 17.05 11.76 4.53
N GLU A 140 17.47 12.52 5.54
CA GLU A 140 16.91 12.42 6.89
C GLU A 140 15.42 12.79 6.96
N ASP A 141 14.98 13.68 6.06
CA ASP A 141 13.57 14.03 5.87
C ASP A 141 12.69 12.81 5.57
N PHE A 142 13.06 12.00 4.58
CA PHE A 142 12.35 10.74 4.30
C PHE A 142 12.48 9.74 5.44
N ARG A 143 13.65 9.66 6.09
CA ARG A 143 13.89 8.71 7.18
C ARG A 143 12.93 8.97 8.34
N GLN A 144 12.82 10.22 8.77
CA GLN A 144 11.94 10.60 9.89
C GLN A 144 10.48 10.38 9.53
N HIS A 145 10.07 10.77 8.32
CA HIS A 145 8.72 10.58 7.83
C HIS A 145 8.31 9.10 7.80
N LEU A 146 9.17 8.25 7.24
CA LEU A 146 8.98 6.80 7.20
C LEU A 146 8.90 6.19 8.60
N LEU A 147 9.82 6.54 9.49
CA LEU A 147 9.85 5.99 10.85
C LEU A 147 8.66 6.45 11.68
N ALA A 148 8.20 7.69 11.51
CA ALA A 148 7.03 8.20 12.19
C ALA A 148 5.78 7.40 11.81
N PHE A 149 5.53 7.23 10.51
CA PHE A 149 4.37 6.48 10.03
C PHE A 149 4.44 4.98 10.36
N ASN A 150 5.61 4.34 10.16
CA ASN A 150 5.73 2.88 10.34
C ASN A 150 5.79 2.43 11.80
N ASN A 151 6.18 3.32 12.73
CA ASN A 151 6.14 3.05 14.16
C ASN A 151 4.86 3.54 14.83
N ASP A 152 3.95 4.16 14.08
CA ASP A 152 2.64 4.52 14.60
C ASP A 152 1.90 3.26 15.11
N PRO A 153 1.31 3.30 16.33
CA PRO A 153 0.64 2.13 16.90
C PRO A 153 -0.45 1.54 16.01
N LEU A 154 -1.22 2.38 15.30
CA LEU A 154 -2.30 1.94 14.42
C LEU A 154 -1.74 1.29 13.16
N THR A 155 -0.70 1.88 12.55
CA THR A 155 0.01 1.28 11.41
C THR A 155 0.56 -0.09 11.78
N LEU A 156 1.21 -0.22 12.94
CA LEU A 156 1.73 -1.50 13.43
C LEU A 156 0.62 -2.53 13.65
N GLU A 157 -0.53 -2.12 14.16
CA GLU A 157 -1.67 -3.01 14.37
C GLU A 157 -2.27 -3.50 13.05
N VAL A 158 -2.47 -2.60 12.09
CA VAL A 158 -2.93 -2.89 10.72
C VAL A 158 -1.96 -3.85 10.01
N ARG A 159 -0.65 -3.61 10.10
CA ARG A 159 0.39 -4.49 9.55
C ARG A 159 0.38 -5.87 10.20
N LYS A 160 0.24 -5.93 11.53
CA LYS A 160 0.23 -7.19 12.28
C LYS A 160 -0.95 -8.07 11.87
N LEU A 161 -2.17 -7.51 11.84
CA LEU A 161 -3.36 -8.28 11.48
C LEU A 161 -3.28 -8.75 10.01
N TYR A 162 -2.86 -7.89 9.09
CA TYR A 162 -2.67 -8.29 7.70
C TYR A 162 -1.66 -9.43 7.55
N ASN A 163 -0.51 -9.35 8.23
CA ASN A 163 0.49 -10.42 8.19
C ASN A 163 -0.07 -11.73 8.77
N TYR A 164 -0.87 -11.65 9.84
CA TYR A 164 -1.58 -12.82 10.35
C TYR A 164 -2.48 -13.45 9.27
N VAL A 165 -3.30 -12.65 8.59
CA VAL A 165 -4.17 -13.11 7.49
C VAL A 165 -3.35 -13.69 6.34
N LYS A 166 -2.26 -13.04 5.94
CA LYS A 166 -1.37 -13.48 4.86
C LYS A 166 -0.80 -14.88 5.11
N HIS A 167 -0.43 -15.19 6.36
CA HIS A 167 0.17 -16.48 6.71
C HIS A 167 -0.83 -17.57 7.13
N ARG A 168 -1.96 -17.19 7.74
CA ARG A 168 -2.97 -18.15 8.25
C ARG A 168 -4.19 -18.30 7.35
N GLY A 169 -4.40 -17.38 6.40
CA GLY A 169 -5.50 -17.37 5.43
C GLY A 169 -6.89 -17.06 6.01
N SER A 170 -7.06 -16.94 7.33
CA SER A 170 -8.37 -16.76 7.96
C SER A 170 -8.31 -16.12 9.34
N LEU A 171 -9.40 -15.43 9.73
CA LEU A 171 -9.66 -14.86 11.04
C LEU A 171 -10.98 -15.41 11.59
N TYR A 172 -11.16 -15.39 12.91
CA TYR A 172 -12.46 -15.64 13.52
C TYR A 172 -13.26 -14.34 13.61
N THR A 173 -14.26 -14.17 12.74
CA THR A 173 -15.17 -13.03 12.82
C THR A 173 -16.10 -13.22 14.02
N LYS A 174 -16.09 -12.27 14.96
CA LYS A 174 -16.93 -12.33 16.17
C LYS A 174 -18.40 -12.45 15.78
N ASN A 175 -19.12 -13.37 16.44
CA ASN A 175 -20.53 -13.70 16.18
C ASN A 175 -20.83 -14.37 14.84
N LEU A 176 -19.82 -14.83 14.10
CA LEU A 176 -19.99 -15.64 12.89
C LEU A 176 -19.63 -17.10 13.18
N GLY A 177 -20.40 -17.71 14.08
CA GLY A 177 -20.16 -19.04 14.65
C GLY A 177 -19.40 -18.99 15.98
N GLU A 178 -19.00 -20.16 16.48
CA GLU A 178 -18.33 -20.32 17.78
C GLU A 178 -16.85 -20.70 17.60
N GLN A 179 -15.99 -20.18 18.46
CA GLN A 179 -14.59 -20.60 18.56
C GLN A 179 -14.26 -20.96 20.00
N TYR A 180 -14.12 -22.26 20.26
CA TYR A 180 -13.73 -22.75 21.57
C TYR A 180 -12.21 -22.61 21.78
N ASN A 181 -11.82 -22.08 22.93
CA ASN A 181 -10.43 -21.91 23.33
C ASN A 181 -9.88 -23.13 24.11
N SER A 182 -10.76 -24.01 24.60
CA SER A 182 -10.39 -25.23 25.31
C SER A 182 -11.35 -26.38 25.01
N MET A 183 -10.93 -27.61 25.31
CA MET A 183 -11.82 -28.77 25.29
C MET A 183 -12.97 -28.60 26.27
N MET A 184 -14.14 -29.15 25.92
CA MET A 184 -15.30 -29.17 26.81
C MET A 184 -15.10 -30.06 28.04
N MET A 185 -14.15 -31.00 27.96
CA MET A 185 -13.79 -31.91 29.04
C MET A 185 -12.33 -31.65 29.46
N GLY A 186 -12.14 -31.39 30.76
CA GLY A 186 -10.83 -31.32 31.41
C GLY A 186 -10.51 -32.60 32.18
N TYR A 187 -9.33 -32.63 32.77
CA TYR A 187 -8.85 -33.68 33.67
C TYR A 187 -8.67 -33.10 35.08
N VAL A 188 -9.15 -33.83 36.09
CA VAL A 188 -8.98 -33.48 37.50
C VAL A 188 -8.27 -34.62 38.22
N ASN A 189 -7.16 -34.31 38.90
CA ASN A 189 -6.47 -35.25 39.79
C ASN A 189 -6.08 -34.57 41.10
N GLY A 190 -6.83 -34.87 42.16
CA GLY A 190 -6.69 -34.20 43.46
C GLY A 190 -7.00 -32.72 43.34
N SER A 191 -6.00 -31.86 43.53
CA SER A 191 -6.09 -30.41 43.39
C SER A 191 -5.66 -29.87 42.01
N LEU A 192 -5.17 -30.72 41.12
CA LEU A 192 -4.78 -30.31 39.77
C LEU A 192 -5.98 -30.40 38.83
N GLU A 193 -6.44 -29.25 38.35
CA GLU A 193 -7.41 -29.12 37.27
C GLU A 193 -6.69 -28.69 35.99
N TYR A 194 -6.84 -29.45 34.90
CA TYR A 194 -6.21 -29.18 33.62
C TYR A 194 -7.20 -29.35 32.48
N THR A 195 -7.41 -28.28 31.70
CA THR A 195 -8.23 -28.32 30.49
C THR A 195 -7.34 -28.06 29.27
N PRO A 196 -7.19 -29.05 28.36
CA PRO A 196 -6.40 -28.86 27.15
C PRO A 196 -6.88 -27.66 26.33
N GLN A 197 -5.92 -26.81 25.92
CA GLN A 197 -6.18 -25.64 25.10
C GLN A 197 -6.26 -26.01 23.61
N MET A 198 -7.13 -25.32 22.88
CA MET A 198 -7.30 -25.48 21.43
C MET A 198 -6.59 -24.36 20.68
N ILE A 199 -6.13 -24.68 19.46
CA ILE A 199 -5.59 -23.66 18.56
C ILE A 199 -6.74 -22.78 18.08
N THR A 200 -6.64 -21.48 18.36
CA THR A 200 -7.64 -20.47 18.01
C THR A 200 -7.13 -19.53 16.93
N ARG A 201 -8.07 -18.89 16.23
CA ARG A 201 -7.79 -17.77 15.32
C ARG A 201 -7.88 -16.45 16.07
N GLU A 202 -7.15 -15.45 15.59
CA GLU A 202 -7.32 -14.08 16.05
C GLU A 202 -8.77 -13.61 15.81
N VAL A 203 -9.30 -12.91 16.82
CA VAL A 203 -10.66 -12.40 16.82
C VAL A 203 -10.71 -11.12 15.98
N PHE A 204 -11.67 -11.08 15.07
CA PHE A 204 -11.94 -9.93 14.20
C PHE A 204 -13.32 -9.37 14.52
N ASP A 205 -13.34 -8.30 15.31
CA ASP A 205 -14.56 -7.55 15.64
C ASP A 205 -14.81 -6.49 14.57
N LEU A 206 -15.96 -6.56 13.90
CA LEU A 206 -16.24 -5.74 12.72
C LEU A 206 -16.37 -4.25 13.06
N ASP A 207 -17.01 -3.91 14.17
CA ASP A 207 -17.27 -2.52 14.54
C ASP A 207 -15.96 -1.86 14.98
N GLN A 208 -15.16 -2.57 15.78
CA GLN A 208 -13.83 -2.10 16.19
C GLN A 208 -12.90 -1.88 14.99
N TRP A 209 -12.87 -2.83 14.06
CA TRP A 209 -11.97 -2.72 12.90
C TRP A 209 -12.46 -1.70 11.87
N LYS A 210 -13.77 -1.44 11.78
CA LYS A 210 -14.28 -0.32 10.99
C LYS A 210 -13.69 1.00 11.48
N GLU A 211 -13.79 1.28 12.77
CA GLU A 211 -13.28 2.53 13.37
C GLU A 211 -11.77 2.67 13.14
N LYS A 212 -11.01 1.60 13.39
CA LYS A 212 -9.55 1.59 13.14
C LYS A 212 -9.18 1.82 11.69
N LEU A 213 -9.92 1.27 10.74
CA LEU A 213 -9.62 1.45 9.32
C LEU A 213 -10.00 2.85 8.81
N ILE A 214 -11.00 3.51 9.42
CA ILE A 214 -11.29 4.94 9.17
C ILE A 214 -10.14 5.80 9.69
N GLU A 215 -9.68 5.55 10.92
CA GLU A 215 -8.54 6.29 11.50
C GLU A 215 -7.26 6.05 10.69
N PHE A 216 -7.04 4.83 10.23
CA PHE A 216 -5.88 4.48 9.41
C PHE A 216 -5.94 5.16 8.03
N ASP A 217 -7.11 5.25 7.41
CA ASP A 217 -7.30 5.94 6.14
C ASP A 217 -6.83 7.40 6.24
N GLN A 218 -7.26 8.12 7.27
CA GLN A 218 -6.85 9.51 7.54
C GLN A 218 -5.34 9.63 7.81
N LEU A 219 -4.81 8.72 8.64
CA LEU A 219 -3.38 8.66 8.95
C LEU A 219 -2.55 8.48 7.68
N PHE A 220 -2.95 7.52 6.84
CA PHE A 220 -2.25 7.23 5.59
C PHE A 220 -2.38 8.38 4.59
N PHE A 221 -3.55 9.01 4.48
CA PHE A 221 -3.76 10.18 3.64
C PHE A 221 -2.74 11.28 3.95
N HIS A 222 -2.63 11.70 5.22
CA HIS A 222 -1.69 12.74 5.62
C HIS A 222 -0.23 12.34 5.37
N TYR A 223 0.13 11.11 5.75
CA TYR A 223 1.46 10.56 5.47
C TYR A 223 1.79 10.61 3.97
N PHE A 224 0.85 10.25 3.11
CA PHE A 224 1.10 10.15 1.69
C PHE A 224 1.08 11.51 0.97
N GLU A 225 0.22 12.44 1.38
CA GLU A 225 0.23 13.83 0.93
C GLU A 225 1.58 14.50 1.17
N ASP A 226 2.09 14.41 2.41
CA ASP A 226 3.40 14.94 2.76
C ASP A 226 4.50 14.30 1.89
N LEU A 227 4.36 13.01 1.59
CA LEU A 227 5.31 12.30 0.76
C LEU A 227 5.28 12.77 -0.70
N ILE A 228 4.09 12.98 -1.26
CA ILE A 228 3.90 13.52 -2.61
C ILE A 228 4.57 14.89 -2.71
N HIS A 229 4.36 15.77 -1.72
CA HIS A 229 4.97 17.10 -1.68
C HIS A 229 6.51 17.08 -1.58
N LEU A 230 7.08 16.05 -0.94
CA LEU A 230 8.54 15.89 -0.87
C LEU A 230 9.17 15.37 -2.18
N ILE A 231 8.40 14.68 -3.01
CA ILE A 231 8.89 13.96 -4.19
C ILE A 231 8.61 14.73 -5.48
N LEU A 232 7.37 15.19 -5.66
CA LEU A 232 6.96 15.85 -6.89
C LEU A 232 7.26 17.35 -6.82
N PRO A 233 7.88 17.92 -7.87
CA PRO A 233 8.15 19.35 -7.90
C PRO A 233 6.84 20.14 -8.06
N ASN A 234 6.81 21.38 -7.55
CA ASN A 234 5.61 22.24 -7.60
C ASN A 234 5.07 22.49 -9.01
N ASN A 235 5.90 22.37 -10.04
CA ASN A 235 5.50 22.53 -11.44
C ASN A 235 5.12 21.20 -12.11
N TYR A 236 4.98 20.09 -11.37
CA TYR A 236 4.71 18.77 -11.93
C TYR A 236 3.49 18.75 -12.85
N GLN A 237 2.38 19.35 -12.41
CA GLN A 237 1.14 19.45 -13.19
C GLN A 237 1.14 20.59 -14.23
N ASN A 238 2.22 21.37 -14.36
CA ASN A 238 2.30 22.43 -15.36
C ASN A 238 2.65 21.86 -16.75
N ASN A 239 1.61 21.43 -17.46
CA ASN A 239 1.71 20.60 -18.65
C ASN A 239 1.85 21.39 -19.97
N GLN A 240 2.94 22.16 -20.10
CA GLN A 240 3.26 22.82 -21.37
C GLN A 240 4.13 21.91 -22.26
N TYR A 241 3.63 21.64 -23.47
CA TYR A 241 4.37 20.89 -24.48
C TYR A 241 5.34 21.82 -25.21
N ASP A 242 6.63 21.51 -25.12
CA ASP A 242 7.69 22.22 -25.85
C ASP A 242 8.37 21.26 -26.84
N PHE A 243 8.32 21.60 -28.13
CA PHE A 243 8.87 20.77 -29.19
C PHE A 243 10.40 20.61 -29.09
N GLY A 244 11.11 21.64 -28.62
CA GLY A 244 12.55 21.59 -28.40
C GLY A 244 12.93 20.64 -27.27
N LEU A 245 12.18 20.67 -26.15
CA LEU A 245 12.33 19.71 -25.06
C LEU A 245 12.03 18.29 -25.54
N SER A 246 10.99 18.09 -26.35
CA SER A 246 10.67 16.77 -26.91
C SER A 246 11.83 16.21 -27.75
N LEU A 247 12.41 17.01 -28.64
CA LEU A 247 13.56 16.59 -29.45
C LEU A 247 14.78 16.25 -28.59
N ASN A 248 15.06 17.07 -27.57
CA ASN A 248 16.17 16.84 -26.66
C ASN A 248 15.96 15.54 -25.85
N TYR A 249 14.75 15.32 -25.34
CA TYR A 249 14.36 14.09 -24.65
C TYR A 249 14.58 12.86 -25.54
N SER A 250 14.08 12.87 -26.78
CA SER A 250 14.28 11.75 -27.72
C SER A 250 15.76 11.49 -27.98
N ARG A 251 16.57 12.56 -28.14
CA ARG A 251 18.01 12.42 -28.33
C ARG A 251 18.70 11.81 -27.10
N ARG A 252 18.45 12.33 -25.89
CA ARG A 252 19.00 11.79 -24.63
C ARG A 252 18.67 10.31 -24.48
N ARG A 253 17.44 9.93 -24.80
CA ARG A 253 16.96 8.55 -24.70
C ARG A 253 17.62 7.63 -25.73
N LEU A 254 17.82 8.09 -26.97
CA LEU A 254 18.57 7.35 -27.98
C LEU A 254 20.05 7.20 -27.60
N GLU A 255 20.68 8.26 -27.08
CA GLU A 255 22.07 8.22 -26.61
C GLU A 255 22.25 7.20 -25.49
N PHE A 256 21.32 7.14 -24.53
CA PHE A 256 21.33 6.12 -23.48
C PHE A 256 21.23 4.70 -24.04
N ILE A 257 20.30 4.46 -24.98
CA ILE A 257 20.11 3.14 -25.60
C ILE A 257 21.38 2.68 -26.31
N GLN A 258 22.05 3.60 -27.01
CA GLN A 258 23.23 3.26 -27.83
C GLN A 258 24.51 3.10 -27.02
N ASN A 259 24.68 3.87 -25.95
CA ASN A 259 25.97 3.99 -25.28
C ASN A 259 26.01 3.43 -23.85
N ASP A 260 24.89 3.51 -23.12
CA ASP A 260 24.88 3.28 -21.67
C ASP A 260 24.07 2.05 -21.24
N MET A 261 23.07 1.65 -22.03
CA MET A 261 22.09 0.63 -21.64
C MET A 261 22.72 -0.72 -21.28
N GLU A 262 23.68 -1.21 -22.07
CA GLU A 262 24.35 -2.49 -21.80
C GLU A 262 25.11 -2.49 -20.46
N ASP A 263 25.79 -1.38 -20.15
CA ASP A 263 26.52 -1.24 -18.90
C ASP A 263 25.58 -1.12 -17.70
N TYR A 264 24.48 -0.37 -17.83
CA TYR A 264 23.43 -0.30 -16.80
C TYR A 264 22.80 -1.66 -16.52
N GLU A 265 22.50 -2.44 -17.56
CA GLU A 265 21.98 -3.81 -17.40
C GLU A 265 22.96 -4.72 -16.69
N ARG A 266 24.25 -4.64 -17.05
CA ARG A 266 25.30 -5.40 -16.40
C ARG A 266 25.38 -5.06 -14.91
N ARG A 267 25.50 -3.78 -14.56
CA ARG A 267 25.56 -3.32 -13.16
C ARG A 267 24.28 -3.68 -12.39
N PHE A 268 23.11 -3.55 -13.00
CA PHE A 268 21.85 -3.96 -12.38
C PHE A 268 21.86 -5.46 -12.09
N ASN A 269 22.27 -6.28 -13.06
CA ASN A 269 22.34 -7.72 -12.87
C ASN A 269 23.38 -8.11 -11.81
N GLU A 270 24.55 -7.47 -11.76
CA GLU A 270 25.58 -7.71 -10.74
C GLU A 270 25.08 -7.37 -9.32
N ASN A 271 24.39 -6.25 -9.16
CA ASN A 271 23.94 -5.78 -7.85
C ASN A 271 22.66 -6.46 -7.36
N PHE A 272 21.85 -7.02 -8.27
CA PHE A 272 20.51 -7.52 -7.98
C PHE A 272 20.24 -8.93 -8.52
N SER A 273 21.28 -9.74 -8.75
CA SER A 273 21.15 -11.18 -9.03
C SER A 273 21.05 -11.95 -7.71
N GLY A 274 19.86 -11.91 -7.10
CA GLY A 274 19.38 -12.93 -6.18
C GLY A 274 18.70 -14.06 -6.92
#